data_AF-K0XEX7-F1
#
_entry.id   AF-K0XEX7-F1
#
_cell.length_a   1.000
_cell.length_b   1.000
_cell.length_c   1.000
_cell.angle_alpha   90.00
_cell.angle_beta   90.00
_cell.angle_gamma   90.00
#
_symmetry.space_group_name_H-M   'P 1'
#
loop_
_entity.id
_entity.type
_entity.pdbx_description
1 polymer ?
#
loop_
_entity_poly.entity_id
_entity_poly.type
_entity_poly.pdbx_seq_one_letter_code
_entity_poly.pdbx_strand_id
1 'polypeptide(L)'
;MRPFRFLAFVPTIIVLVVITYLSLAKNPVHSQEFYLFEGADKLVHGCMYLGLVWIGCFDIYRVSKFTAPKLILLVCGAIVWGGLMELLQGAMSMGRSADWYDFLANSCGAILGLILGVNSVPYLFRKCKKLS
;
A
#
# COMPACT_ATOMS: atom_id res chain seq x y z
N MET A 1 -7.77 -0.38 27.80
CA MET A 1 -7.48 -0.35 26.34
C MET A 1 -7.01 -1.74 25.93
N ARG A 2 -7.68 -2.44 25.01
CA ARG A 2 -7.36 -3.85 24.68
C ARG A 2 -6.14 -3.91 23.73
N PRO A 3 -4.96 -4.40 24.17
CA PRO A 3 -3.73 -4.43 23.36
C PRO A 3 -3.86 -5.26 22.07
N PHE A 4 -4.86 -6.14 22.02
CA PHE A 4 -5.20 -6.98 20.86
C PHE A 4 -5.59 -6.21 19.58
N ARG A 5 -5.87 -4.91 19.65
CA ARG A 5 -6.21 -4.11 18.45
C ARG A 5 -5.01 -3.82 17.55
N PHE A 6 -3.79 -3.74 18.11
CA PHE A 6 -2.60 -3.43 17.32
C PHE A 6 -2.12 -4.64 16.50
N LEU A 7 -2.29 -5.85 17.04
CA LEU A 7 -2.03 -7.11 16.32
C LEU A 7 -2.86 -7.25 15.04
N ALA A 8 -4.00 -6.56 14.95
CA ALA A 8 -4.83 -6.60 13.75
C ALA A 8 -4.20 -5.86 12.57
N PHE A 9 -3.26 -4.95 12.78
CA PHE A 9 -2.58 -4.21 11.71
C PHE A 9 -1.24 -4.83 11.29
N VAL A 10 -0.90 -6.00 11.85
CA VAL A 10 0.32 -6.73 11.49
C VAL A 10 0.43 -6.96 9.97
N PRO A 11 -0.63 -7.37 9.24
CA PRO A 11 -0.56 -7.51 7.79
C PRO A 11 -0.18 -6.20 7.09
N THR A 12 -0.85 -5.09 7.43
CA THR A 12 -0.55 -3.77 6.87
C THR A 12 0.90 -3.35 7.18
N ILE A 13 1.38 -3.59 8.40
CA ILE A 13 2.76 -3.25 8.80
C ILE A 13 3.77 -4.08 8.00
N ILE A 14 3.55 -5.39 7.83
CA ILE A 14 4.43 -6.25 7.02
C ILE A 14 4.49 -5.71 5.59
N VAL A 15 3.35 -5.39 4.98
CA VAL A 15 3.27 -4.86 3.61
C VAL A 15 4.01 -3.53 3.52
N LEU A 16 3.82 -2.64 4.50
CA LEU A 16 4.52 -1.35 4.54
C LEU A 16 6.04 -1.54 4.58
N VAL A 17 6.54 -2.46 5.43
CA VAL A 17 7.98 -2.77 5.53
C VAL A 17 8.51 -3.35 4.21
N VAL A 18 7.76 -4.25 3.58
CA VAL A 18 8.12 -4.83 2.27
C VAL A 18 8.20 -3.73 1.22
N ILE A 19 7.20 -2.85 1.13
CA ILE A 19 7.19 -1.73 0.18
C ILE A 19 8.40 -0.82 0.42
N THR A 20 8.69 -0.44 1.67
CA THR A 20 9.85 0.39 1.99
C THR A 20 11.17 -0.26 1.58
N TYR A 21 11.34 -1.57 1.85
CA TYR A 21 12.52 -2.30 1.40
C TYR A 21 12.63 -2.32 -0.13
N LEU A 22 11.54 -2.64 -0.83
CA LEU A 22 11.53 -2.68 -2.30
C LEU A 22 11.78 -1.30 -2.94
N SER A 23 11.32 -0.22 -2.32
CA SER A 23 11.53 1.14 -2.80
C SER A 23 12.98 1.64 -2.57
N LEU A 24 13.62 1.28 -1.46
CA LEU A 24 14.97 1.79 -1.10
C LEU A 24 16.12 0.88 -1.52
N ALA A 25 15.88 -0.42 -1.67
CA ALA A 25 16.93 -1.34 -2.06
C ALA A 25 17.44 -1.01 -3.47
N LYS A 26 18.77 -1.01 -3.65
CA LYS A 26 19.42 -0.69 -4.93
C LYS A 26 19.18 -1.75 -6.01
N ASN A 27 19.01 -3.02 -5.61
CA ASN A 27 18.69 -4.16 -6.48
C ASN A 27 17.90 -5.22 -5.69
N PRO A 28 16.64 -4.94 -5.31
CA PRO A 28 15.89 -5.82 -4.42
C PRO A 28 15.61 -7.20 -5.03
N VAL A 29 15.49 -7.27 -6.36
CA VAL A 29 15.10 -8.48 -7.10
C VAL A 29 15.84 -8.54 -8.44
N HIS A 30 17.19 -8.51 -8.46
CA HIS A 30 18.02 -8.68 -9.67
C HIS A 30 17.35 -8.15 -10.97
N SER A 31 16.85 -6.91 -10.91
CA SER A 31 15.73 -6.47 -11.76
C SER A 31 16.17 -6.04 -13.15
N GLN A 32 17.46 -6.21 -13.47
CA GLN A 32 17.99 -5.97 -14.80
C GLN A 32 17.37 -6.91 -15.85
N GLU A 33 16.76 -8.03 -15.43
CA GLU A 33 16.05 -8.94 -16.34
C GLU A 33 14.53 -8.67 -16.45
N PHE A 34 13.96 -7.81 -15.60
CA PHE A 34 12.51 -7.53 -15.55
C PHE A 34 12.13 -6.16 -16.13
N TYR A 35 12.93 -5.62 -17.05
CA TYR A 35 12.53 -4.49 -17.90
C TYR A 35 11.53 -4.97 -18.96
N LEU A 36 10.32 -5.33 -18.53
CA LEU A 36 9.27 -5.87 -19.40
C LEU A 36 8.84 -4.83 -20.46
N PHE A 37 8.76 -3.55 -20.08
CA PHE A 37 8.50 -2.40 -20.95
C PHE A 37 8.74 -1.08 -20.20
N GLU A 38 8.82 0.04 -20.94
CA GLU A 38 8.98 1.39 -20.38
C GLU A 38 7.78 1.77 -19.49
N GLY A 39 8.02 2.10 -18.22
CA GLY A 39 6.98 2.45 -17.25
C GLY A 39 6.36 1.27 -16.46
N ALA A 40 6.90 0.06 -16.58
CA ALA A 40 6.46 -1.08 -15.79
C ALA A 40 6.67 -0.88 -14.27
N ASP A 41 7.71 -0.15 -13.89
CA ASP A 41 7.98 0.30 -12.52
C ASP A 41 6.83 1.12 -11.92
N LYS A 42 6.25 2.04 -12.69
CA LYS A 42 5.10 2.87 -12.27
C LYS A 42 3.88 2.00 -11.93
N LEU A 43 3.63 0.96 -12.72
CA LEU A 43 2.55 0.02 -12.44
C LEU A 43 2.82 -0.79 -11.17
N VAL A 44 4.08 -1.20 -10.94
CA VAL A 44 4.46 -1.88 -9.69
C VAL A 44 4.22 -0.96 -8.49
N HIS A 45 4.60 0.32 -8.59
CA HIS A 45 4.31 1.35 -7.60
C HIS A 45 2.80 1.49 -7.33
N GLY A 46 1.98 1.62 -8.37
CA GLY A 46 0.52 1.62 -8.24
C GLY A 46 -0.02 0.36 -7.55
N CYS A 47 0.44 -0.82 -7.95
CA CYS A 47 0.04 -2.10 -7.37
C CYS A 47 0.44 -2.23 -5.89
N MET A 48 1.63 -1.75 -5.51
CA MET A 48 2.11 -1.75 -4.13
C MET A 48 1.17 -0.92 -3.22
N TYR A 49 0.85 0.30 -3.61
CA TYR A 49 -0.02 1.18 -2.81
C TYR A 49 -1.49 0.75 -2.85
N LEU A 50 -1.95 0.14 -3.94
CA LEU A 50 -3.25 -0.54 -4.01
C LEU A 50 -3.32 -1.66 -2.97
N GLY A 51 -2.33 -2.54 -2.94
CA GLY A 51 -2.24 -3.63 -1.97
C GLY A 51 -2.19 -3.12 -0.53
N LEU A 52 -1.38 -2.09 -0.27
CA LEU A 52 -1.25 -1.47 1.06
C LEU A 52 -2.60 -0.97 1.59
N VAL A 53 -3.34 -0.18 0.80
CA VAL A 53 -4.65 0.36 1.23
C VAL A 53 -5.72 -0.73 1.29
N TRP A 54 -5.69 -1.70 0.38
CA TRP A 54 -6.64 -2.81 0.40
C TRP A 54 -6.49 -3.66 1.67
N ILE A 55 -5.25 -3.99 2.05
CA ILE A 55 -4.93 -4.73 3.29
C ILE A 55 -5.25 -3.87 4.52
N GLY A 56 -4.99 -2.56 4.47
CA GLY A 56 -5.42 -1.63 5.52
C GLY A 56 -6.93 -1.63 5.73
N CYS A 57 -7.72 -1.71 4.65
CA CYS A 57 -9.16 -1.87 4.74
C CYS A 57 -9.55 -3.22 5.38
N PHE A 58 -8.86 -4.31 5.03
CA PHE A 58 -9.08 -5.61 5.65
C PHE A 58 -8.85 -5.56 7.17
N ASP A 59 -7.75 -4.98 7.61
CA ASP A 59 -7.37 -4.86 9.03
C ASP A 59 -8.37 -3.97 9.80
N ILE A 60 -8.78 -2.83 9.23
CA ILE A 60 -9.81 -1.95 9.82
C ILE A 60 -11.12 -2.71 10.01
N TYR A 61 -11.56 -3.45 8.98
CA TYR A 61 -12.85 -4.16 8.99
C TYR A 61 -12.86 -5.31 10.00
N ARG A 62 -11.71 -5.95 10.23
CA ARG A 62 -11.54 -7.05 11.19
C ARG A 62 -11.80 -6.61 12.63
N VAL A 63 -11.42 -5.37 12.99
CA VAL A 63 -11.53 -4.86 14.37
C VAL A 63 -12.62 -3.82 14.58
N SER A 64 -13.19 -3.28 13.50
CA SER A 64 -14.19 -2.22 13.54
C SER A 64 -14.94 -2.08 12.22
N LYS A 65 -16.05 -1.33 12.22
CA LYS A 65 -16.70 -0.93 10.97
C LYS A 65 -15.90 0.19 10.29
N PHE A 66 -16.05 0.28 8.97
CA PHE A 66 -15.56 1.40 8.20
C PHE A 66 -16.22 2.70 8.66
N THR A 67 -15.39 3.72 8.86
CA THR A 67 -15.83 5.09 9.12
C THR A 67 -14.98 6.01 8.24
N ALA A 68 -15.59 7.09 7.73
CA ALA A 68 -14.90 8.02 6.83
C ALA A 68 -13.56 8.52 7.41
N PRO A 69 -13.44 8.91 8.70
CA PRO A 69 -12.16 9.38 9.24
C PRO A 69 -11.04 8.33 9.17
N LYS A 70 -11.36 7.04 9.37
CA LYS A 70 -10.34 5.97 9.31
C LYS A 70 -9.87 5.70 7.90
N LEU A 71 -10.81 5.71 6.94
CA LEU A 71 -10.51 5.49 5.53
C LEU A 71 -9.71 6.67 4.95
N ILE A 72 -10.08 7.90 5.31
CA ILE A 72 -9.34 9.11 4.97
C ILE A 72 -7.93 9.04 5.55
N LEU A 73 -7.79 8.71 6.84
CA LEU A 73 -6.48 8.58 7.48
C LEU A 73 -5.61 7.51 6.81
N LEU A 74 -6.19 6.37 6.42
CA LEU A 74 -5.48 5.30 5.72
C LEU A 74 -4.93 5.78 4.36
N VAL A 75 -5.78 6.43 3.55
CA VAL A 75 -5.39 6.90 2.22
C VAL A 75 -4.41 8.05 2.30
N CYS A 76 -4.68 9.06 3.14
CA CYS A 76 -3.74 10.17 3.36
C CYS A 76 -2.40 9.67 3.89
N GLY A 77 -2.42 8.71 4.83
CA GLY A 77 -1.21 8.08 5.35
C GLY A 77 -0.41 7.37 4.26
N ALA A 78 -1.08 6.62 3.39
CA ALA A 78 -0.45 5.96 2.25
C ALA A 78 0.15 6.97 1.24
N ILE A 79 -0.56 8.04 0.90
CA ILE A 79 -0.06 9.08 -0.03
C ILE A 79 1.15 9.81 0.57
N VAL A 80 1.07 10.19 1.85
CA VAL A 80 2.20 10.83 2.55
C VAL A 80 3.40 9.90 2.62
N TRP A 81 3.19 8.61 2.87
CA TRP A 81 4.25 7.61 2.83
C TRP A 81 4.88 7.50 1.44
N GLY A 82 4.05 7.48 0.38
CA GLY A 82 4.51 7.53 -1.01
C GLY A 82 5.42 8.72 -1.28
N GLY A 83 4.98 9.92 -0.93
CA GLY A 83 5.80 11.12 -1.09
C GLY A 83 7.10 11.07 -0.28
N LEU A 84 7.07 10.53 0.93
CA LEU A 84 8.28 10.36 1.75
C LEU A 84 9.27 9.39 1.08
N MET A 85 8.78 8.29 0.51
CA MET A 85 9.62 7.32 -0.21
C MET A 85 10.31 7.97 -1.42
N GLU A 86 9.60 8.77 -2.21
CA GLU A 86 10.18 9.50 -3.35
C GLU A 86 11.29 10.47 -2.91
N LEU A 87 11.04 11.23 -1.84
CA LEU A 87 12.02 12.16 -1.28
C LEU A 87 13.26 11.43 -0.77
N LEU A 88 13.09 10.28 -0.11
CA LEU A 88 14.19 9.45 0.38
C LEU A 88 14.99 8.85 -0.78
N GLN A 89 14.33 8.37 -1.83
CA GLN A 89 15.00 7.85 -3.04
C GLN A 89 15.85 8.94 -3.70
N GLY A 90 15.31 10.15 -3.85
CA GLY A 90 16.06 11.30 -4.37
C GLY A 90 17.23 11.72 -3.48
N ALA A 91 17.04 11.74 -2.15
CA ALA A 91 18.08 12.12 -1.19
C ALA A 91 19.24 11.12 -1.14
N MET A 92 18.96 9.82 -1.28
CA MET A 92 19.98 8.77 -1.20
C MET A 92 20.90 8.71 -2.42
N SER A 93 20.60 9.45 -3.51
CA SER A 93 21.47 9.58 -4.70
C SER A 93 21.98 8.24 -5.27
N MET A 94 21.23 7.15 -5.08
CA MET A 94 21.63 5.79 -5.48
C MET A 94 21.35 5.47 -6.96
N GLY A 95 21.14 6.50 -7.80
CA GLY A 95 20.81 6.35 -9.22
C GLY A 95 19.32 6.36 -9.55
N ARG A 96 18.45 6.70 -8.59
CA ARG A 96 17.02 7.01 -8.80
C ARG A 96 16.76 8.46 -8.43
N SER A 97 16.27 9.25 -9.38
CA SER A 97 15.72 10.58 -9.11
C SER A 97 14.28 10.46 -8.64
N ALA A 98 13.84 11.34 -7.74
CA ALA A 98 12.42 11.44 -7.38
C ALA A 98 11.58 11.67 -8.66
N ASP A 99 10.57 10.84 -8.89
CA ASP A 99 9.70 10.94 -10.07
C ASP A 99 8.27 11.32 -9.64
N TRP A 100 7.77 12.43 -10.17
CA TRP A 100 6.39 12.86 -9.98
C TRP A 100 5.38 11.82 -10.51
N TYR A 101 5.77 11.03 -11.52
CA TYR A 101 4.94 9.94 -12.03
C TYR A 101 4.83 8.77 -11.05
N ASP A 102 5.87 8.47 -10.28
CA ASP A 102 5.81 7.45 -9.22
C ASP A 102 4.94 7.92 -8.06
N PHE A 103 5.05 9.19 -7.66
CA PHE A 103 4.11 9.78 -6.70
C PHE A 103 2.65 9.71 -7.16
N LEU A 104 2.39 10.00 -8.45
CA LEU A 104 1.06 9.89 -9.03
C LEU A 104 0.57 8.44 -9.06
N ALA A 105 1.44 7.49 -9.44
CA ALA A 105 1.13 6.07 -9.44
C ALA A 105 0.79 5.55 -8.03
N ASN A 106 1.59 5.93 -7.02
CA ASN A 106 1.35 5.63 -5.61
C ASN A 106 -0.04 6.15 -5.18
N SER A 107 -0.37 7.40 -5.54
CA SER A 107 -1.64 8.05 -5.19
C SER A 107 -2.85 7.39 -5.86
N CYS A 108 -2.75 7.09 -7.17
CA CYS A 108 -3.77 6.36 -7.91
C CYS A 108 -3.97 4.95 -7.34
N GLY A 109 -2.87 4.25 -7.03
CA GLY A 109 -2.89 2.96 -6.36
C GLY A 109 -3.64 3.00 -5.04
N ALA A 110 -3.34 3.97 -4.18
CA ALA A 110 -4.01 4.15 -2.89
C ALA A 110 -5.53 4.37 -3.03
N ILE A 111 -5.96 5.21 -3.99
CA ILE A 111 -7.38 5.46 -4.26
C ILE A 111 -8.08 4.20 -4.77
N LEU A 112 -7.48 3.50 -5.74
CA LEU A 112 -8.02 2.24 -6.26
C LEU A 112 -8.08 1.16 -5.18
N GLY A 113 -7.06 1.07 -4.33
CA GLY A 113 -7.02 0.17 -3.17
C GLY A 113 -8.15 0.45 -2.18
N LEU A 114 -8.49 1.72 -1.95
CA LEU A 114 -9.65 2.09 -1.14
C LEU A 114 -10.95 1.60 -1.77
N ILE A 115 -11.19 1.92 -3.05
CA ILE A 115 -12.40 1.54 -3.78
C ILE A 115 -12.57 0.01 -3.75
N LEU A 116 -11.50 -0.73 -4.06
CA LEU A 116 -11.53 -2.18 -3.97
C LEU A 116 -11.77 -2.67 -2.54
N GLY A 117 -11.11 -2.07 -1.55
CA GLY A 117 -11.19 -2.47 -0.15
C GLY A 117 -12.59 -2.30 0.42
N VAL A 118 -13.22 -1.14 0.22
CA VAL A 118 -14.56 -0.88 0.77
C VAL A 118 -15.65 -1.77 0.15
N ASN A 119 -15.49 -2.18 -1.11
CA ASN A 119 -16.44 -3.02 -1.82
C ASN A 119 -16.21 -4.52 -1.55
N SER A 120 -14.96 -4.99 -1.64
CA SER A 120 -14.64 -6.42 -1.56
C SER A 120 -14.52 -6.94 -0.13
N VAL A 121 -13.92 -6.19 0.81
CA VAL A 121 -13.68 -6.68 2.17
C VAL A 121 -14.99 -7.04 2.90
N PRO A 122 -16.03 -6.19 2.92
CA PRO A 122 -17.30 -6.56 3.56
C PRO A 122 -17.95 -7.78 2.88
N TYR A 123 -17.83 -7.90 1.56
CA TYR A 123 -18.35 -9.03 0.81
C TYR A 123 -17.65 -10.34 1.22
N LEU A 124 -16.31 -10.34 1.29
CA LEU A 124 -15.52 -11.50 1.70
C LEU A 124 -15.88 -11.97 3.12
N PHE A 125 -15.99 -11.05 4.07
CA PHE A 125 -16.38 -11.39 5.45
C PHE A 125 -17.82 -11.92 5.57
N ARG A 126 -18.76 -11.38 4.77
CA ARG A 126 -20.14 -11.89 4.73
C ARG A 126 -20.20 -13.31 4.16
N LYS A 127 -19.39 -13.61 3.14
CA LYS A 127 -19.31 -14.95 2.54
C LYS A 127 -18.71 -15.96 3.49
N CYS A 128 -17.61 -15.63 4.18
CA CYS A 128 -16.99 -16.53 5.16
C CYS A 128 -17.93 -16.88 6.32
N LYS A 129 -18.74 -15.93 6.82
CA LYS A 129 -19.74 -16.20 7.86
C LYS A 129 -20.87 -17.13 7.43
N LYS A 130 -21.16 -17.24 6.13
CA LYS A 130 -22.19 -18.16 5.61
C LYS A 130 -21.68 -19.59 5.47
N LEU A 131 -20.37 -19.81 5.54
CA LEU A 131 -19.71 -21.10 5.35
C LEU A 131 -19.26 -21.75 6.67
N SER A 132 -19.42 -21.06 7.81
CA SER A 132 -19.19 -21.60 9.16
C SER A 132 -20.51 -21.89 9.86
#